data_AF-A0A7C3APJ4-F1
#
_entry.id   AF-A0A7C3APJ4-F1
#
_cell.length_a   1.000
_cell.length_b   1.000
_cell.length_c   1.000
_cell.angle_alpha   90.00
_cell.angle_beta   90.00
_cell.angle_gamma   90.00
#
_symmetry.space_group_name_H-M   'P 1'
#
loop_
_entity.id
_entity.type
_entity.pdbx_description
1 polymer ?
#
loop_
_entity_poly.entity_id
_entity_poly.type
_entity_poly.pdbx_seq_one_letter_code
_entity_poly.pdbx_strand_id
1 'polypeptide(L)'
;MYDALLDAVRRFGLVSAGAEDDSYIVLFSNGRDTSSTAVAAQVIAEAVARRVRIITVGFGETVDTAALRYLASSTGGRYIPAESIEDLQPAFERIVEDLEGQYIVRWASLRRDNQRIRPAFTIAFGGASATYTAAEPFRATDHVGDPLAGRLTLVQSDAPSRTTVMLRANYVPRGIGAIRCWVKSNHEFTTSLVGPADDGLMADWNLTQETAEDGWWITATSSSATLPFAAFGPMLRFDFKQAVTRPSFNSK
;
A
#
# COMPACT_ATOMS: atom_id res chain seq x y z
N MET A 1 -12.14 5.78 20.91
CA MET A 1 -11.11 6.19 19.93
C MET A 1 -10.00 5.15 19.84
N TYR A 2 -9.32 4.83 20.94
CA TYR A 2 -8.17 3.92 20.90
C TYR A 2 -8.52 2.50 20.48
N ASP A 3 -9.67 1.96 20.88
CA ASP A 3 -10.09 0.61 20.42
C ASP A 3 -10.27 0.57 18.90
N ALA A 4 -10.97 1.55 18.34
CA ALA A 4 -11.19 1.66 16.90
C ALA A 4 -9.87 1.85 16.13
N LEU A 5 -8.94 2.64 16.67
CA LEU A 5 -7.63 2.87 16.06
C LEU A 5 -6.76 1.61 16.13
N LEU A 6 -6.80 0.88 17.25
CA LEU A 6 -6.11 -0.39 17.42
C LEU A 6 -6.63 -1.45 16.44
N ASP A 7 -7.94 -1.54 16.28
CA ASP A 7 -8.56 -2.43 15.30
C ASP A 7 -8.19 -2.06 13.87
N ALA A 8 -8.19 -0.77 13.53
CA ALA A 8 -7.74 -0.28 12.23
C ALA A 8 -6.27 -0.66 11.95
N VAL A 9 -5.38 -0.44 12.92
CA VAL A 9 -3.96 -0.85 12.83
C VAL A 9 -3.82 -2.36 12.62
N ARG A 10 -4.64 -3.18 13.28
CA ARG A 10 -4.61 -4.65 13.14
C ARG A 10 -5.14 -5.17 11.81
N ARG A 11 -5.86 -4.35 11.03
CA ARG A 11 -6.27 -4.71 9.65
C ARG A 11 -5.07 -4.76 8.71
N PHE A 12 -4.05 -3.95 8.96
CA PHE A 12 -2.78 -4.07 8.26
C PHE A 12 -2.10 -5.37 8.66
N GLY A 13 -1.51 -6.08 7.70
CA GLY A 13 -0.71 -7.26 7.98
C GLY A 13 0.41 -6.93 8.97
N LEU A 14 0.89 -7.95 9.71
CA LEU A 14 2.20 -7.80 10.35
C LEU A 14 3.22 -7.57 9.23
N VAL A 15 4.25 -6.77 9.49
CA VAL A 15 5.35 -6.57 8.55
C VAL A 15 5.98 -7.93 8.26
N SER A 16 5.62 -8.51 7.11
CA SER A 16 6.37 -9.60 6.52
C SER A 16 7.72 -9.04 6.09
N ALA A 17 8.79 -9.83 6.18
CA ALA A 17 10.08 -9.46 5.63
C ALA A 17 9.92 -9.21 4.11
N GLY A 18 9.73 -7.95 3.72
CA GLY A 18 9.35 -7.54 2.36
C GLY A 18 8.10 -6.67 2.24
N ALA A 19 7.50 -6.15 3.33
CA ALA A 19 6.52 -5.08 3.25
C ALA A 19 7.23 -3.79 2.77
N GLU A 20 6.96 -3.42 1.51
CA GLU A 20 7.64 -2.32 0.82
C GLU A 20 6.80 -1.04 0.78
N ASP A 21 5.50 -1.14 1.04
CA ASP A 21 4.58 -0.01 1.05
C ASP A 21 4.51 0.61 2.45
N ASP A 22 4.63 1.93 2.53
CA ASP A 22 4.32 2.67 3.76
C ASP A 22 2.79 2.71 3.95
N SER A 23 2.32 2.37 5.14
CA SER A 23 0.89 2.36 5.47
C SER A 23 0.52 3.61 6.27
N TYR A 24 -0.60 4.24 5.93
CA TYR A 24 -1.09 5.44 6.59
C TYR A 24 -2.50 5.24 7.13
N ILE A 25 -2.76 5.77 8.32
CA ILE A 25 -4.11 5.96 8.86
C ILE A 25 -4.31 7.45 9.05
N VAL A 26 -5.40 8.00 8.50
CA VAL A 26 -5.86 9.35 8.80
C VAL A 26 -6.97 9.25 9.85
N LEU A 27 -6.70 9.80 11.04
CA LEU A 27 -7.63 9.81 12.16
C LEU A 27 -8.26 11.19 12.32
N PHE A 28 -9.57 11.29 12.16
CA PHE A 28 -10.36 12.47 12.49
C PHE A 28 -10.90 12.35 13.91
N SER A 29 -10.47 13.21 14.83
CA SER A 29 -10.90 13.16 16.22
C SER A 29 -10.62 14.45 16.99
N ASN A 30 -11.34 14.67 18.08
CA ASN A 30 -10.99 15.69 19.09
C ASN A 30 -9.95 15.16 20.11
N GLY A 31 -9.41 13.95 19.94
CA GLY A 31 -8.35 13.39 20.79
C GLY A 31 -8.80 12.89 22.16
N ARG A 32 -10.07 13.11 22.53
CA ARG A 32 -10.63 12.65 23.80
C ARG A 32 -11.11 11.21 23.66
N ASP A 33 -10.57 10.36 24.51
CA ASP A 33 -11.01 8.98 24.65
C ASP A 33 -11.65 8.79 26.04
N THR A 34 -12.93 8.44 26.08
CA THR A 34 -13.70 8.38 27.33
C THR A 34 -14.13 6.95 27.71
N SER A 35 -13.97 5.98 26.81
CA SER A 35 -14.54 4.64 26.99
C SER A 35 -13.75 3.51 26.35
N SER A 36 -12.55 3.74 25.79
CA SER A 36 -11.79 2.61 25.24
C SER A 36 -11.14 1.79 26.33
N THR A 37 -10.98 0.50 26.04
CA THR A 37 -10.14 -0.40 26.85
C THR A 37 -8.66 -0.29 26.48
N ALA A 38 -8.37 0.01 25.21
CA ALA A 38 -7.03 0.27 24.71
C ALA A 38 -6.51 1.64 25.14
N VAL A 39 -5.17 1.73 25.26
CA VAL A 39 -4.45 2.97 25.57
C VAL A 39 -3.56 3.40 24.41
N ALA A 40 -3.23 4.69 24.36
CA ALA A 40 -2.36 5.27 23.32
C ALA A 40 -1.06 4.47 23.09
N ALA A 41 -0.41 4.02 24.17
CA ALA A 41 0.83 3.26 24.09
C ALA A 41 0.67 1.92 23.35
N GLN A 42 -0.46 1.23 23.51
CA GLN A 42 -0.74 -0.02 22.80
C GLN A 42 -0.95 0.23 21.31
N VAL A 43 -1.68 1.29 20.96
CA VAL A 43 -1.88 1.69 19.56
C VAL A 43 -0.53 2.03 18.92
N ILE A 44 0.30 2.84 19.59
CA ILE A 44 1.62 3.25 19.08
C ILE A 44 2.50 2.02 18.85
N ALA A 45 2.57 1.10 19.83
CA ALA A 45 3.40 -0.10 19.71
C ALA A 45 2.97 -0.96 18.51
N GLU A 46 1.67 -1.18 18.32
CA GLU A 46 1.14 -1.93 17.19
C GLU A 46 1.36 -1.21 15.85
N ALA A 47 1.19 0.11 15.82
CA ALA A 47 1.38 0.92 14.62
C ALA A 47 2.86 0.90 14.18
N VAL A 48 3.79 1.05 15.12
CA VAL A 48 5.24 0.93 14.85
C VAL A 48 5.60 -0.47 14.38
N ALA A 49 5.10 -1.52 15.05
CA ALA A 49 5.37 -2.90 14.66
C ALA A 49 4.86 -3.25 13.25
N ARG A 50 3.81 -2.56 12.80
CA ARG A 50 3.20 -2.74 11.47
C ARG A 50 3.63 -1.71 10.43
N ARG A 51 4.56 -0.80 10.79
CA ARG A 51 5.00 0.31 9.94
C ARG A 51 3.83 1.19 9.43
N VAL A 52 2.84 1.40 10.30
CA VAL A 52 1.68 2.26 10.06
C VAL A 52 1.95 3.63 10.66
N ARG A 53 1.92 4.68 9.83
CA ARG A 53 2.03 6.08 10.26
C ARG A 53 0.64 6.64 10.50
N ILE A 54 0.41 7.27 11.64
CA ILE A 54 -0.90 7.84 11.99
C ILE A 54 -0.86 9.36 11.79
N ILE A 55 -1.63 9.84 10.83
CA ILE A 55 -1.90 11.27 10.63
C ILE A 55 -3.14 11.61 11.44
N THR A 56 -3.05 12.58 12.34
CA THR A 56 -4.17 12.99 13.18
C THR A 56 -4.71 14.34 12.74
N VAL A 57 -6.01 14.41 12.45
CA VAL A 57 -6.73 15.64 12.15
C VAL A 57 -7.58 15.99 13.37
N GLY A 58 -7.17 17.05 14.08
CA GLY A 58 -7.88 17.53 15.25
C GLY A 58 -9.13 18.27 14.82
N PHE A 59 -10.31 17.70 15.07
CA PHE A 59 -11.59 18.27 14.62
C PHE A 59 -12.64 18.27 15.74
N GLY A 60 -13.43 19.35 15.81
CA GLY A 60 -14.54 19.53 16.75
C GLY A 60 -14.20 20.33 18.00
N GLU A 61 -15.14 20.44 18.93
CA GLU A 61 -14.95 21.21 20.16
C GLU A 61 -13.99 20.51 21.13
N THR A 62 -13.19 21.31 21.85
CA THR A 62 -12.29 20.85 22.94
C THR A 62 -11.25 19.80 22.52
N VAL A 63 -10.53 20.08 21.43
CA VAL A 63 -9.47 19.19 20.90
C VAL A 63 -8.32 19.03 21.90
N ASP A 64 -8.04 17.79 22.28
CA ASP A 64 -6.81 17.41 22.99
C ASP A 64 -5.65 17.32 22.00
N THR A 65 -5.08 18.49 21.70
CA THR A 65 -3.95 18.61 20.77
C THR A 65 -2.71 17.88 21.26
N ALA A 66 -2.52 17.73 22.57
CA ALA A 66 -1.37 17.04 23.14
C ALA A 66 -1.45 15.53 22.86
N ALA A 67 -2.60 14.91 23.12
CA ALA A 67 -2.83 13.50 22.84
C ALA A 67 -2.70 13.18 21.34
N LEU A 68 -3.27 14.01 20.46
CA LEU A 68 -3.19 13.81 19.01
C LEU A 68 -1.78 14.00 18.44
N ARG A 69 -1.02 14.98 18.95
CA ARG A 69 0.39 15.17 18.57
C ARG A 69 1.27 14.04 19.07
N TYR A 70 1.01 13.53 20.27
CA TYR A 70 1.75 12.40 20.83
C TYR A 70 1.57 11.13 19.98
N LEU A 71 0.33 10.82 19.57
CA LEU A 71 0.06 9.68 18.66
C LEU A 71 0.77 9.83 17.31
N ALA A 72 0.63 11.00 16.68
CA ALA A 72 1.17 11.23 15.35
C ALA A 72 2.70 11.17 15.34
N SER A 73 3.35 11.92 16.23
CA SER A 73 4.82 11.95 16.29
C SER A 73 5.44 10.60 16.65
N SER A 74 4.81 9.84 17.56
CA SER A 74 5.32 8.52 17.99
C SER A 74 5.21 7.44 16.92
N THR A 75 4.40 7.65 15.88
CA THR A 75 4.23 6.71 14.75
C THR A 75 4.87 7.21 13.46
N GLY A 76 5.56 8.37 13.49
CA GLY A 76 6.16 8.99 12.31
C GLY A 76 5.14 9.67 11.37
N GLY A 77 3.91 9.90 11.84
CA GLY A 77 2.90 10.70 11.16
C GLY A 77 2.96 12.18 11.57
N ARG A 78 1.86 12.91 11.32
CA ARG A 78 1.76 14.36 11.59
C ARG A 78 0.37 14.73 12.13
N TYR A 79 0.34 15.77 12.96
CA TYR A 79 -0.89 16.40 13.42
C TYR A 79 -1.26 17.59 12.51
N ILE A 80 -2.53 17.64 12.09
CA ILE A 80 -3.12 18.73 11.31
C ILE A 80 -4.28 19.32 12.14
N PRO A 81 -4.25 20.62 12.47
CA PRO A 81 -5.38 21.27 13.11
C PRO A 81 -6.50 21.53 12.08
N ALA A 82 -7.75 21.24 12.47
CA ALA A 82 -8.95 21.62 11.72
C ALA A 82 -10.02 22.10 12.72
N GLU A 83 -10.08 23.41 12.94
CA GLU A 83 -10.92 23.99 14.01
C GLU A 83 -12.40 24.06 13.59
N SER A 84 -12.66 24.14 12.28
CA SER A 84 -14.00 24.16 11.71
C SER A 84 -14.18 23.21 10.52
N ILE A 85 -15.42 23.10 10.02
CA ILE A 85 -15.72 22.26 8.85
C ILE A 85 -15.08 22.81 7.57
N GLU A 86 -14.90 24.13 7.52
CA GLU A 86 -14.21 24.83 6.43
C GLU A 86 -12.71 24.49 6.38
N ASP A 87 -12.09 24.14 7.52
CA ASP A 87 -10.68 23.73 7.59
C ASP A 87 -10.46 22.27 7.14
N LEU A 88 -11.52 21.45 7.07
CA LEU A 88 -11.38 20.05 6.69
C LEU A 88 -10.92 19.90 5.25
N GLN A 89 -11.47 20.68 4.32
CA GLN A 89 -11.08 20.59 2.91
C GLN A 89 -9.58 20.93 2.72
N PRO A 90 -9.07 22.08 3.22
CA PRO A 90 -7.64 22.36 3.23
C PRO A 90 -6.79 21.30 3.94
N ALA A 91 -7.29 20.71 5.04
CA ALA A 91 -6.58 19.63 5.73
C ALA A 91 -6.47 18.37 4.85
N PHE A 92 -7.52 18.00 4.13
CA PHE A 92 -7.48 16.90 3.16
C PHE A 92 -6.56 17.17 2.00
N GLU A 93 -6.64 18.37 1.39
CA GLU A 93 -5.75 18.79 0.31
C GLU A 93 -4.28 18.69 0.76
N ARG A 94 -3.98 19.10 1.99
CA ARG A 94 -2.62 18.98 2.55
C ARG A 94 -2.17 17.54 2.73
N ILE A 95 -3.06 16.65 3.17
CA ILE A 95 -2.76 15.22 3.28
C ILE A 95 -2.50 14.64 1.89
N VAL A 96 -3.30 15.01 0.90
CA VAL A 96 -3.12 14.57 -0.49
C VAL A 96 -1.78 15.07 -1.03
N GLU A 97 -1.46 16.36 -0.89
CA GLU A 97 -0.15 16.92 -1.28
C GLU A 97 1.02 16.18 -0.61
N ASP A 98 0.91 15.92 0.70
CA ASP A 98 1.96 15.23 1.48
C ASP A 98 2.11 13.76 1.06
N LEU A 99 1.04 13.11 0.59
CA LEU A 99 1.07 11.73 0.08
C LEU A 99 1.52 11.67 -1.39
N GLU A 100 1.10 12.62 -2.23
CA GLU A 100 1.50 12.73 -3.63
C GLU A 100 2.97 13.13 -3.79
N GLY A 101 3.52 13.88 -2.83
CA GLY A 101 4.95 14.23 -2.80
C GLY A 101 5.88 13.08 -2.41
N GLN A 102 5.36 11.87 -2.17
CA GLN A 102 6.16 10.70 -1.80
C GLN A 102 6.52 9.88 -3.02
N TYR A 103 7.80 9.85 -3.35
CA TYR A 103 8.32 9.07 -4.46
C TYR A 103 9.10 7.87 -3.95
N ILE A 104 8.74 6.68 -4.43
CA ILE A 104 9.53 5.46 -4.26
C ILE A 104 10.41 5.30 -5.50
N VAL A 105 11.73 5.44 -5.30
CA VAL A 105 12.71 5.13 -6.34
C VAL A 105 13.19 3.70 -6.14
N ARG A 106 12.92 2.86 -7.14
CA ARG A 106 13.39 1.47 -7.16
C ARG A 106 14.44 1.29 -8.24
N TRP A 107 15.50 0.58 -7.88
CA TRP A 107 16.53 0.19 -8.83
C TRP A 107 16.67 -1.33 -8.84
N ALA A 108 16.58 -1.92 -10.03
CA ALA A 108 16.81 -3.34 -10.26
C ALA A 108 18.12 -3.54 -11.02
N SER A 109 18.94 -4.45 -10.52
CA SER A 109 20.23 -4.79 -11.09
C SER A 109 20.18 -6.17 -11.75
N LEU A 110 20.77 -6.27 -12.94
CA LEU A 110 20.95 -7.56 -13.65
C LEU A 110 22.32 -8.17 -13.39
N ARG A 111 23.12 -7.53 -12.53
CA ARG A 111 24.47 -8.00 -12.23
C ARG A 111 24.38 -9.38 -11.61
N ARG A 112 25.32 -10.25 -11.96
CA ARG A 112 25.48 -11.59 -11.40
C ARG A 112 26.88 -11.82 -10.82
N ASP A 113 27.68 -10.76 -10.78
CA ASP A 113 29.02 -10.78 -10.23
C ASP A 113 29.01 -10.61 -8.70
N ASN A 114 30.15 -10.94 -8.09
CA ASN A 114 30.37 -10.83 -6.65
C ASN A 114 30.88 -9.44 -6.25
N GLN A 115 30.80 -8.43 -7.13
CA GLN A 115 31.32 -7.09 -6.86
C GLN A 115 30.41 -6.38 -5.86
N ARG A 116 31.02 -5.74 -4.86
CA ARG A 116 30.34 -4.83 -3.95
C ARG A 116 30.27 -3.45 -4.58
N ILE A 117 29.06 -2.90 -4.68
CA ILE A 117 28.83 -1.53 -5.14
C ILE A 117 28.02 -0.77 -4.10
N ARG A 118 28.18 0.55 -4.03
CA ARG A 118 27.36 1.42 -3.16
C ARG A 118 26.43 2.24 -4.06
N PRO A 119 25.15 1.87 -4.17
CA PRO A 119 24.19 2.66 -4.94
C PRO A 119 24.07 4.07 -4.37
N ALA A 120 24.02 5.06 -5.25
CA ALA A 120 23.68 6.43 -4.91
C ALA A 120 22.60 6.92 -5.88
N PHE A 121 21.61 7.61 -5.34
CA PHE A 121 20.47 8.15 -6.07
C PHE A 121 20.46 9.65 -5.89
N THR A 122 20.33 10.39 -6.98
CA THR A 122 20.12 11.84 -6.95
C THR A 122 18.76 12.12 -7.57
N ILE A 123 17.91 12.80 -6.81
CA ILE A 123 16.64 13.31 -7.29
C ILE A 123 16.81 14.81 -7.47
N ALA A 124 16.46 15.31 -8.65
CA ALA A 124 16.44 16.74 -8.95
C ALA A 124 15.04 17.16 -9.34
N PHE A 125 14.54 18.23 -8.75
CA PHE A 125 13.22 18.80 -9.02
C PHE A 125 13.31 20.33 -9.05
N GLY A 126 13.01 20.92 -10.20
CA GLY A 126 13.26 22.35 -10.42
C GLY A 126 14.73 22.70 -10.19
N GLY A 127 14.99 23.64 -9.28
CA GLY A 127 16.34 24.03 -8.85
C GLY A 127 16.89 23.29 -7.64
N ALA A 128 16.12 22.37 -7.03
CA ALA A 128 16.53 21.62 -5.85
C ALA A 128 17.03 20.23 -6.23
N SER A 129 17.98 19.70 -5.45
CA SER A 129 18.38 18.30 -5.55
C SER A 129 18.67 17.69 -4.19
N ALA A 130 18.41 16.39 -4.07
CA ALA A 130 18.73 15.58 -2.90
C ALA A 130 19.48 14.33 -3.35
N THR A 131 20.52 13.95 -2.62
CA THR A 131 21.29 12.73 -2.88
C THR A 131 21.20 11.80 -1.69
N TYR A 132 20.92 10.53 -1.96
CA TYR A 132 20.99 9.45 -0.99
C TYR A 132 22.00 8.41 -1.45
N THR A 133 22.95 8.08 -0.57
CA THR A 133 23.88 6.97 -0.79
C THR A 133 23.53 5.85 0.18
N ALA A 134 23.44 4.62 -0.34
CA ALA A 134 23.11 3.46 0.49
C ALA A 134 24.14 3.26 1.62
N ALA A 135 23.64 3.10 2.84
CA ALA A 135 24.46 2.88 4.02
C ALA A 135 25.30 1.59 3.92
N GLU A 136 24.75 0.55 3.31
CA GLU A 136 25.42 -0.74 3.09
C GLU A 136 25.76 -0.97 1.61
N PRO A 137 26.88 -1.64 1.31
CA PRO A 137 27.20 -2.03 -0.06
C PRO A 137 26.25 -3.12 -0.53
N PHE A 138 25.73 -2.96 -1.74
CA PHE A 138 24.97 -3.97 -2.47
C PHE A 138 25.92 -4.97 -3.12
N ARG A 139 25.56 -6.26 -3.03
CA ARG A 139 26.25 -7.35 -3.72
C ARG A 139 25.22 -8.27 -4.36
N ALA A 140 25.28 -8.44 -5.68
CA ALA A 140 24.24 -9.14 -6.41
C ALA A 140 24.10 -10.63 -6.00
N THR A 141 25.21 -11.27 -5.65
CA THR A 141 25.25 -12.66 -5.17
C THR A 141 24.63 -12.88 -3.77
N ASP A 142 24.25 -11.82 -3.05
CA ASP A 142 23.46 -11.93 -1.82
C ASP A 142 21.95 -11.96 -2.08
N HIS A 143 21.54 -11.69 -3.32
CA HIS A 143 20.15 -11.57 -3.73
C HIS A 143 19.81 -12.57 -4.84
N VAL A 144 20.40 -13.77 -4.78
CA VAL A 144 20.21 -14.89 -5.73
C VAL A 144 18.86 -15.55 -5.50
N GLY A 145 17.78 -14.81 -5.75
CA GLY A 145 16.45 -15.38 -5.89
C GLY A 145 16.22 -15.95 -7.29
N ASP A 146 15.04 -16.53 -7.50
CA ASP A 146 14.60 -16.89 -8.85
C ASP A 146 14.36 -15.62 -9.69
N PRO A 147 15.13 -15.39 -10.78
CA PRO A 147 14.95 -14.21 -11.62
C PRO A 147 13.62 -14.19 -12.39
N LEU A 148 12.92 -15.32 -12.46
CA LEU A 148 11.61 -15.45 -13.08
C LEU A 148 10.46 -15.30 -12.08
N ALA A 149 10.75 -15.25 -10.78
CA ALA A 149 9.72 -15.07 -9.77
C ALA A 149 9.29 -13.59 -9.67
N GLY A 150 8.01 -13.34 -9.93
CA GLY A 150 7.37 -12.09 -9.56
C GLY A 150 6.98 -12.07 -8.08
N ARG A 151 6.72 -10.87 -7.54
CA ARG A 151 6.15 -10.69 -6.21
C ARG A 151 4.86 -9.91 -6.34
N LEU A 152 3.77 -10.52 -5.91
CA LEU A 152 2.44 -9.92 -5.92
C LEU A 152 1.92 -9.82 -4.49
N THR A 153 1.10 -8.81 -4.22
CA THR A 153 0.44 -8.61 -2.93
C THR A 153 -1.03 -8.29 -3.16
N LEU A 154 -1.89 -8.79 -2.26
CA LEU A 154 -3.29 -8.40 -2.20
C LEU A 154 -3.46 -7.34 -1.14
N VAL A 155 -4.12 -6.25 -1.51
CA VAL A 155 -4.49 -5.17 -0.60
C VAL A 155 -6.00 -5.10 -0.54
N GLN A 156 -6.55 -5.27 0.65
CA GLN A 156 -7.99 -5.19 0.88
C GLN A 156 -8.36 -3.81 1.43
N SER A 157 -9.44 -3.24 0.90
CA SER A 157 -10.08 -2.03 1.37
C SER A 157 -11.55 -2.31 1.67
N ASP A 158 -11.96 -2.06 2.91
CA ASP A 158 -13.32 -2.32 3.38
C ASP A 158 -14.09 -1.01 3.55
N ALA A 159 -15.21 -0.91 2.86
CA ALA A 159 -16.27 0.05 3.13
C ALA A 159 -17.46 -0.68 3.78
N PRO A 160 -18.35 0.03 4.51
CA PRO A 160 -19.47 -0.58 5.23
C PRO A 160 -20.36 -1.51 4.39
N SER A 161 -20.46 -1.27 3.08
CA SER A 161 -21.30 -2.02 2.14
C SER A 161 -20.52 -2.70 1.01
N ARG A 162 -19.20 -2.55 0.94
CA ARG A 162 -18.40 -3.02 -0.19
C ARG A 162 -16.98 -3.35 0.24
N THR A 163 -16.48 -4.52 -0.13
CA THR A 163 -15.05 -4.81 -0.06
C THR A 163 -14.44 -4.71 -1.45
N THR A 164 -13.31 -4.03 -1.55
CA THR A 164 -12.47 -4.00 -2.75
C THR A 164 -11.14 -4.68 -2.41
N VAL A 165 -10.72 -5.62 -3.24
CA VAL A 165 -9.41 -6.27 -3.14
C VAL A 165 -8.62 -5.89 -4.39
N MET A 166 -7.42 -5.34 -4.20
CA MET A 166 -6.50 -5.01 -5.28
C MET A 166 -5.35 -6.01 -5.30
N LEU A 167 -5.06 -6.57 -6.47
CA LEU A 167 -3.80 -7.25 -6.74
C LEU A 167 -2.79 -6.21 -7.23
N ARG A 168 -1.64 -6.15 -6.55
CA ARG A 168 -0.52 -5.27 -6.87
C ARG A 168 0.72 -6.10 -7.15
N ALA A 169 1.58 -5.63 -8.04
CA ALA A 169 2.94 -6.14 -8.17
C ALA A 169 3.89 -5.31 -7.29
N ASN A 170 4.70 -6.01 -6.50
CA ASN A 170 5.86 -5.42 -5.83
C ASN A 170 7.12 -5.58 -6.71
N TYR A 171 7.12 -6.62 -7.56
CA TYR A 171 8.18 -6.86 -8.53
C TYR A 171 7.69 -7.69 -9.71
N VAL A 172 7.94 -7.20 -10.93
CA VAL A 172 7.66 -7.91 -12.18
C VAL A 172 8.96 -8.40 -12.85
N PRO A 173 9.10 -9.70 -13.14
CA PRO A 173 10.22 -10.25 -13.90
C PRO A 173 10.10 -9.91 -15.39
N ARG A 174 11.08 -10.30 -16.21
CA ARG A 174 11.08 -9.98 -17.64
C ARG A 174 10.08 -10.81 -18.42
N GLY A 175 9.54 -10.21 -19.49
CA GLY A 175 8.80 -10.95 -20.51
C GLY A 175 7.38 -11.35 -20.11
N ILE A 176 6.80 -10.69 -19.11
CA ILE A 176 5.42 -10.98 -18.69
C ILE A 176 4.45 -10.31 -19.67
N GLY A 177 3.88 -11.10 -20.58
CA GLY A 177 2.81 -10.67 -21.51
C GLY A 177 1.42 -11.21 -21.15
N ALA A 178 1.33 -12.06 -20.13
CA ALA A 178 0.08 -12.62 -19.64
C ALA A 178 0.18 -12.91 -18.14
N ILE A 179 -0.92 -12.71 -17.43
CA ILE A 179 -1.09 -13.12 -16.04
C ILE A 179 -2.39 -13.87 -15.95
N ARG A 180 -2.32 -15.06 -15.34
CA ARG A 180 -3.48 -15.91 -15.09
C ARG A 180 -3.51 -16.25 -13.62
N CYS A 181 -4.61 -15.92 -12.96
CA CYS A 181 -4.84 -16.28 -11.56
C CYS A 181 -6.14 -17.05 -11.40
N TRP A 182 -6.12 -17.99 -10.45
CA TRP A 182 -7.31 -18.70 -10.03
C TRP A 182 -7.90 -18.00 -8.81
N VAL A 183 -9.19 -17.70 -8.85
CA VAL A 183 -9.89 -16.99 -7.79
C VAL A 183 -11.08 -17.81 -7.35
N LYS A 184 -11.11 -18.14 -6.05
CA LYS A 184 -12.28 -18.73 -5.39
C LYS A 184 -12.87 -17.73 -4.43
N SER A 185 -14.19 -17.57 -4.51
CA SER A 185 -14.96 -16.70 -3.65
C SER A 185 -16.32 -17.31 -3.36
N ASN A 186 -16.77 -17.21 -2.11
CA ASN A 186 -18.15 -17.55 -1.71
C ASN A 186 -19.12 -16.38 -1.93
N HIS A 187 -18.61 -15.24 -2.40
CA HIS A 187 -19.35 -14.00 -2.59
C HIS A 187 -19.26 -13.57 -4.06
N GLU A 188 -20.33 -13.00 -4.60
CA GLU A 188 -20.31 -12.38 -5.93
C GLU A 188 -19.28 -11.26 -6.00
N PHE A 189 -18.51 -11.24 -7.09
CA PHE A 189 -17.51 -10.21 -7.35
C PHE A 189 -17.46 -9.84 -8.83
N THR A 190 -16.98 -8.63 -9.11
CA THR A 190 -16.60 -8.18 -10.45
C THR A 190 -15.10 -7.96 -10.50
N THR A 191 -14.49 -8.32 -11.64
CA THR A 191 -13.05 -8.11 -11.87
C THR A 191 -12.85 -7.01 -12.91
N SER A 192 -11.90 -6.12 -12.66
CA SER A 192 -11.48 -5.09 -13.62
C SER A 192 -9.96 -4.89 -13.59
N LEU A 193 -9.42 -4.38 -14.69
CA LEU A 193 -8.05 -3.87 -14.75
C LEU A 193 -8.02 -2.51 -14.06
N VAL A 194 -6.95 -2.24 -13.33
CA VAL A 194 -6.75 -0.90 -12.77
C VAL A 194 -6.42 0.06 -13.91
N GLY A 195 -7.10 1.21 -13.95
CA GLY A 195 -7.00 2.16 -15.04
C GLY A 195 -5.70 2.97 -15.00
N PRO A 196 -5.39 3.71 -16.09
CA PRO A 196 -4.15 4.48 -16.17
C PRO A 196 -4.12 5.68 -15.22
N ALA A 197 -5.28 6.19 -14.80
CA ALA A 197 -5.38 7.28 -13.82
C ALA A 197 -4.97 6.85 -12.40
N ASP A 198 -5.00 5.54 -12.12
CA ASP A 198 -4.60 4.94 -10.84
C ASP A 198 -3.25 4.19 -10.99
N ASP A 199 -2.42 4.56 -11.97
CA ASP A 199 -1.13 3.91 -12.30
C ASP A 199 -1.24 2.39 -12.58
N GLY A 200 -2.34 1.97 -13.19
CA GLY A 200 -2.59 0.56 -13.51
C GLY A 200 -1.59 -0.03 -14.50
N LEU A 201 -0.80 -1.01 -14.05
CA LEU A 201 0.27 -1.63 -14.86
C LEU A 201 -0.23 -2.35 -16.11
N MET A 202 -1.49 -2.80 -16.10
CA MET A 202 -2.13 -3.56 -17.17
C MET A 202 -3.33 -2.83 -17.76
N ALA A 203 -3.40 -1.50 -17.64
CA ALA A 203 -4.55 -0.69 -18.06
C ALA A 203 -4.99 -0.97 -19.51
N ASP A 204 -4.01 -1.22 -20.41
CA ASP A 204 -4.25 -1.44 -21.84
C ASP A 204 -4.34 -2.94 -22.23
N TRP A 205 -4.47 -3.84 -21.25
CA TRP A 205 -4.54 -5.28 -21.51
C TRP A 205 -5.99 -5.74 -21.71
N ASN A 206 -6.15 -6.95 -22.24
CA ASN A 206 -7.45 -7.61 -22.33
C ASN A 206 -7.66 -8.50 -21.10
N LEU A 207 -8.84 -8.40 -20.48
CA LEU A 207 -9.23 -9.21 -19.34
C LEU A 207 -10.33 -10.20 -19.74
N THR A 208 -10.11 -11.48 -19.46
CA THR A 208 -11.14 -12.52 -19.57
C THR A 208 -11.36 -13.18 -18.22
N GLN A 209 -12.60 -13.64 -18.02
CA GLN A 209 -13.03 -14.36 -16.83
C GLN A 209 -13.78 -15.61 -17.27
N GLU A 210 -13.25 -16.77 -16.89
CA GLU A 210 -13.77 -18.08 -17.28
C GLU A 210 -14.16 -18.88 -16.03
N THR A 211 -15.29 -19.60 -16.10
CA THR A 211 -15.73 -20.48 -15.01
C THR A 211 -14.82 -21.71 -14.89
N ALA A 212 -14.49 -22.10 -13.67
CA ALA A 212 -13.77 -23.34 -13.33
C ALA A 212 -14.60 -24.18 -12.34
N GLU A 213 -14.19 -25.43 -12.06
CA GLU A 213 -14.93 -26.36 -11.19
C GLU A 213 -15.31 -25.80 -9.81
N ASP A 214 -14.47 -24.96 -9.22
CA ASP A 214 -14.64 -24.41 -7.86
C ASP A 214 -14.15 -22.94 -7.77
N GLY A 215 -14.33 -22.18 -8.85
CA GLY A 215 -13.88 -20.80 -8.91
C GLY A 215 -13.84 -20.25 -10.32
N TRP A 216 -12.96 -19.28 -10.53
CA TRP A 216 -12.84 -18.53 -11.77
C TRP A 216 -11.38 -18.42 -12.18
N TRP A 217 -11.11 -18.61 -13.46
CA TRP A 217 -9.85 -18.21 -14.07
C TRP A 217 -9.96 -16.77 -14.54
N ILE A 218 -9.10 -15.92 -14.00
CA ILE A 218 -8.96 -14.53 -14.43
C ILE A 218 -7.68 -14.44 -15.23
N THR A 219 -7.79 -14.03 -16.48
CA THR A 219 -6.65 -13.94 -17.41
C THR A 219 -6.55 -12.54 -17.97
N ALA A 220 -5.43 -11.87 -17.69
CA ALA A 220 -5.06 -10.61 -18.30
C ALA A 220 -3.97 -10.87 -19.35
N THR A 221 -4.14 -10.40 -20.58
CA THR A 221 -3.20 -10.62 -21.69
C THR A 221 -2.96 -9.36 -22.49
N SER A 222 -1.74 -9.19 -22.99
CA SER A 222 -1.43 -8.21 -24.02
C SER A 222 -1.01 -8.89 -25.31
N SER A 223 -1.38 -8.30 -26.44
CA SER A 223 -1.03 -8.79 -27.78
C SER A 223 0.34 -8.32 -28.26
N SER A 224 0.89 -7.25 -27.68
CA SER A 224 2.13 -6.63 -28.15
C SER A 224 3.02 -6.07 -27.04
N ALA A 225 2.50 -5.89 -25.83
CA ALA A 225 3.24 -5.32 -24.71
C ALA A 225 3.62 -6.40 -23.69
N THR A 226 4.78 -6.22 -23.06
CA THR A 226 5.12 -6.94 -21.83
C THR A 226 5.20 -5.93 -20.71
N LEU A 227 4.89 -6.36 -19.49
CA LEU A 227 5.09 -5.52 -18.32
C LEU A 227 6.57 -5.10 -18.23
N PRO A 228 6.85 -3.83 -17.88
CA PRO A 228 8.22 -3.37 -17.73
C PRO A 228 8.96 -4.19 -16.66
N PHE A 229 10.25 -4.44 -16.91
CA PHE A 229 11.09 -5.15 -15.95
C PHE A 229 11.19 -4.36 -14.64
N ALA A 230 11.03 -5.05 -13.52
CA ALA A 230 11.01 -4.49 -12.17
C ALA A 230 9.91 -3.44 -11.94
N ALA A 231 8.85 -3.44 -12.76
CA ALA A 231 7.65 -2.67 -12.50
C ALA A 231 7.03 -3.06 -11.16
N PHE A 232 6.38 -2.10 -10.53
CA PHE A 232 5.58 -2.25 -9.32
C PHE A 232 4.36 -1.32 -9.44
N GLY A 233 3.26 -1.69 -8.81
CA GLY A 233 2.01 -0.93 -8.91
C GLY A 233 0.76 -1.81 -8.96
N PRO A 234 -0.41 -1.18 -9.00
CA PRO A 234 -1.69 -1.87 -9.04
C PRO A 234 -1.95 -2.54 -10.40
N MET A 235 -2.70 -3.65 -10.38
CA MET A 235 -2.87 -4.52 -11.54
C MET A 235 -4.34 -4.88 -11.78
N LEU A 236 -4.94 -5.62 -10.84
CA LEU A 236 -6.33 -6.06 -10.91
C LEU A 236 -7.09 -5.55 -9.70
N ARG A 237 -8.38 -5.31 -9.91
CA ARG A 237 -9.33 -4.93 -8.88
C ARG A 237 -10.47 -5.94 -8.86
N PHE A 238 -10.81 -6.38 -7.66
CA PHE A 238 -11.96 -7.24 -7.37
C PHE A 238 -12.92 -6.47 -6.47
N ASP A 239 -14.14 -6.21 -6.93
CA ASP A 239 -15.17 -5.55 -6.15
C ASP A 239 -16.25 -6.54 -5.72
N PHE A 240 -16.49 -6.61 -4.42
CA PHE A 240 -17.49 -7.47 -3.78
C PHE A 240 -18.66 -6.62 -3.31
N LYS A 241 -19.89 -7.01 -3.64
CA LYS A 241 -21.11 -6.25 -3.26
C LYS A 241 -21.46 -6.33 -1.75
N GLN A 242 -20.60 -6.94 -0.94
CA GLN A 242 -20.76 -7.09 0.50
C GLN A 242 -19.39 -7.03 1.19
N ALA A 243 -19.40 -6.84 2.51
CA ALA A 243 -18.19 -6.93 3.32
C ALA A 243 -17.68 -8.38 3.35
N VAL A 244 -16.41 -8.59 3.03
CA VAL A 244 -15.78 -9.92 2.96
C VAL A 244 -14.62 -10.00 3.95
N THR A 245 -14.59 -11.04 4.78
CA THR A 245 -13.49 -11.27 5.71
C THR A 245 -12.34 -12.01 4.99
N ARG A 246 -11.23 -11.30 4.74
CA ARG A 246 -9.91 -11.75 4.24
C ARG A 246 -9.89 -12.75 3.05
N PRO A 247 -9.47 -12.33 1.85
CA PRO A 247 -9.14 -13.27 0.77
C PRO A 247 -7.82 -14.02 1.07
N SER A 248 -7.80 -15.33 0.87
CA SER A 248 -6.57 -16.14 0.89
C SER A 248 -6.14 -16.46 -0.55
N PHE A 249 -4.89 -16.14 -0.92
CA PHE A 249 -4.33 -16.55 -2.20
C PHE A 249 -3.62 -17.90 -2.04
N ASN A 250 -4.06 -18.91 -2.79
CA ASN A 250 -3.30 -20.14 -2.99
C ASN A 250 -2.82 -20.16 -4.44
N SER A 251 -1.54 -19.90 -4.68
CA SER A 251 -0.91 -20.27 -5.94
C SER A 251 -0.69 -21.78 -5.91
N LYS A 252 -1.37 -22.52 -6.80
CA LYS A 252 -0.92 -23.87 -7.19
C LYS A 252 0.11 -23.74 -8.30
#